data_AF-A0A8B9R3M5-F1
#
_entry.id   AF-A0A8B9R3M5-F1
#
_cell.length_a   1.000
_cell.length_b   1.000
_cell.length_c   1.000
_cell.angle_alpha   90.00
_cell.angle_beta   90.00
_cell.angle_gamma   90.00
#
_symmetry.space_group_name_H-M   'P 1'
#
loop_
_entity.id
_entity.type
_entity.pdbx_description
1 polymer ?
#
loop_
_entity_poly.entity_id
_entity_poly.type
_entity_poly.pdbx_seq_one_letter_code
_entity_poly.pdbx_strand_id
1 'polypeptide(L)'
;MMMQRSGASNHNAKLVAIQNKSINGYLNETLPHNPGYYWIGIRKINDKWTWVATNETLKQEDENWATGEPNGNGKNEDCVEIYSQKRTEMLVALCYRASCNGSTCSGNGQCNEGFNNYTCECNPGFYGRNCELAVTCPAPSIANGSVACSDPSANVTWGNNCTFTCEEGFILKGPDTLQCGSSGNWSEEQPSCEAVRCEAVTWPAVTCPALTPIANGSVTCSDPSVNVTWGTNCTFTCEEGFILKGQDTLHCESSGNWTEEQPSCKGTFSYPWPPKHLRLSALAC
;
A
#
# COMPACT_ATOMS: atom_id res chain seq x y z
N MET A 1 36.38 15.52 56.14
CA MET A 1 35.14 16.15 56.62
C MET A 1 34.13 16.05 55.48
N MET A 2 33.15 15.14 55.60
CA MET A 2 32.13 14.87 54.58
C MET A 2 31.03 15.94 54.67
N MET A 3 31.09 17.03 53.90
CA MET A 3 30.06 18.08 53.97
C MET A 3 29.42 18.47 52.63
N GLN A 4 29.62 17.70 51.55
CA GLN A 4 29.15 18.12 50.21
C GLN A 4 28.27 17.17 49.44
N ARG A 5 28.00 15.96 49.96
CA ARG A 5 26.95 15.13 49.35
C ARG A 5 25.56 15.77 49.50
N SER A 6 25.31 16.57 50.53
CA SER A 6 23.96 17.05 50.86
C SER A 6 23.36 18.02 49.83
N GLY A 7 24.17 18.84 49.15
CA GLY A 7 23.66 19.83 48.19
C GLY A 7 23.13 19.24 46.88
N ALA A 8 23.84 18.27 46.29
CA ALA A 8 23.43 17.64 45.04
C ALA A 8 22.37 16.54 45.24
N SER A 9 22.47 15.79 46.35
CA SER A 9 21.58 14.65 46.65
C SER A 9 20.13 15.07 46.87
N ASN A 10 19.88 16.30 47.32
CA ASN A 10 18.52 16.82 47.56
C ASN A 10 17.78 17.28 46.29
N HIS A 11 18.45 17.37 45.14
CA HIS A 11 17.88 18.00 43.94
C HIS A 11 17.92 17.13 42.67
N ASN A 12 18.17 15.82 42.79
CA ASN A 12 18.27 14.89 41.65
C ASN A 12 19.33 15.33 40.61
N ALA A 13 20.34 16.07 41.07
CA ALA A 13 21.44 16.59 40.27
C ALA A 13 22.74 15.85 40.63
N LYS A 14 23.67 15.76 39.68
CA LYS A 14 24.97 15.12 39.86
C LYS A 14 26.07 16.18 39.81
N LEU A 15 27.20 15.93 40.49
CA LEU A 15 28.38 16.79 40.35
C LEU A 15 28.90 16.73 38.91
N VAL A 16 29.29 17.87 38.35
CA VAL A 16 29.76 17.98 36.96
C VAL A 16 30.99 17.10 36.73
N ALA A 17 30.95 16.37 35.60
CA ALA A 17 32.12 15.71 35.04
C ALA A 17 32.61 16.50 33.82
N ILE A 18 33.84 17.03 33.87
CA ILE A 18 34.43 17.75 32.75
C ILE A 18 35.09 16.72 31.85
N GLN A 19 34.39 16.33 30.80
CA GLN A 19 34.82 15.22 29.93
C GLN A 19 35.52 15.69 28.64
N ASN A 20 35.55 16.99 28.36
CA ASN A 20 36.28 17.53 27.21
C ASN A 20 36.59 19.05 27.36
N LYS A 21 37.43 19.57 26.47
CA LYS A 21 37.84 20.98 26.44
C LYS A 21 36.69 21.95 26.15
N SER A 22 35.66 21.53 25.41
CA SER A 22 34.50 22.37 25.09
C SER A 22 33.62 22.64 26.32
N ILE A 23 33.45 21.64 27.19
CA ILE A 23 32.79 21.81 28.49
C ILE A 23 33.56 22.82 29.33
N ASN A 24 34.89 22.73 29.35
CA ASN A 24 35.72 23.66 30.10
C ASN A 24 35.58 25.11 29.61
N GLY A 25 35.56 25.33 28.30
CA GLY A 25 35.35 26.65 27.70
C GLY A 25 34.02 27.28 28.11
N TYR A 26 32.93 26.53 27.99
CA TYR A 26 31.60 27.02 28.37
C TYR A 26 31.45 27.27 29.87
N LEU A 27 31.98 26.39 30.72
CA LEU A 27 31.94 26.61 32.17
C LEU A 27 32.70 27.90 32.54
N ASN A 28 33.81 28.17 31.86
CA ASN A 28 34.57 29.40 32.07
C ASN A 28 33.82 30.67 31.62
N GLU A 29 33.01 30.59 30.56
CA GLU A 29 32.18 31.70 30.07
C GLU A 29 30.87 31.90 30.87
N THR A 30 30.30 30.81 31.39
CA THR A 30 28.94 30.82 31.96
C THR A 30 28.94 30.93 33.48
N LEU A 31 29.96 30.40 34.16
CA LEU A 31 29.98 30.42 35.61
C LEU A 31 30.26 31.81 36.14
N PRO A 32 29.45 32.32 37.09
CA PRO A 32 29.76 33.56 37.75
C PRO A 32 31.07 33.41 38.51
N HIS A 33 31.78 34.53 38.66
CA HIS A 33 32.99 34.54 39.46
C HIS A 33 32.68 34.09 40.90
N ASN A 34 33.36 33.03 41.35
CA ASN A 34 33.25 32.54 42.72
C ASN A 34 34.65 32.46 43.36
N PRO A 35 34.94 33.26 44.40
CA PRO A 35 36.25 33.25 45.07
C PRO A 35 36.52 31.95 45.86
N GLY A 36 35.47 31.15 46.11
CA GLY A 36 35.56 29.90 46.84
C GLY A 36 35.70 28.65 45.97
N TYR A 37 35.92 28.77 44.66
CA TYR A 37 36.05 27.64 43.73
C TYR A 37 34.78 26.77 43.58
N TYR A 38 34.79 25.89 42.57
CA TYR A 38 33.68 24.98 42.28
C TYR A 38 34.11 23.53 42.46
N TRP A 39 33.33 22.73 43.21
CA TRP A 39 33.56 21.30 43.29
C TRP A 39 33.03 20.60 42.04
N ILE A 40 33.86 19.69 41.51
CA ILE A 40 33.49 18.79 40.42
C ILE A 40 33.48 17.34 40.91
N GLY A 41 32.86 16.47 40.12
CA GLY A 41 32.58 15.08 40.49
C GLY A 41 33.77 14.14 40.30
N ILE A 42 34.98 14.49 40.78
CA ILE A 42 36.16 13.61 40.73
C ILE A 42 36.63 13.34 42.16
N ARG A 43 36.95 12.08 42.46
CA ARG A 43 37.54 11.67 43.73
C ARG A 43 38.63 10.62 43.59
N LYS A 44 39.49 10.47 44.59
CA LYS A 44 40.51 9.42 44.62
C LYS A 44 39.95 8.15 45.27
N ILE A 45 40.06 6.99 44.60
CA ILE A 45 39.67 5.67 45.12
C ILE A 45 40.82 4.70 44.84
N ASN A 46 41.38 4.06 45.86
CA ASN A 46 42.51 3.12 45.72
C ASN A 46 43.66 3.69 44.87
N ASP A 47 44.07 4.92 45.16
CA ASP A 47 45.09 5.68 44.44
C ASP A 47 44.80 6.05 42.98
N LYS A 48 43.56 5.85 42.52
CA LYS A 48 43.13 6.22 41.16
C LYS A 48 42.06 7.31 41.19
N TRP A 49 42.24 8.36 40.39
CA TRP A 49 41.21 9.38 40.17
C TRP A 49 40.01 8.76 39.45
N THR A 50 38.82 8.96 39.99
CA THR A 50 37.59 8.28 39.58
C THR A 50 36.44 9.29 39.51
N TRP A 51 35.64 9.22 38.46
CA TRP A 51 34.41 10.00 38.34
C TRP A 51 33.37 9.52 39.34
N VAL A 52 32.88 10.43 40.19
CA VAL A 52 31.85 10.15 41.20
C VAL A 52 30.53 9.68 40.55
N ALA A 53 30.24 10.13 39.33
CA ALA A 53 28.99 9.84 38.64
C ALA A 53 28.95 8.45 37.96
N THR A 54 30.08 7.96 37.44
CA THR A 54 30.15 6.71 36.65
C THR A 54 30.96 5.60 37.34
N ASN A 55 31.73 5.92 38.39
CA ASN A 55 32.75 5.03 38.99
C ASN A 55 33.85 4.58 38.02
N GLU A 56 33.99 5.24 36.87
CA GLU A 56 35.07 4.98 35.92
C GLU A 56 36.34 5.73 36.31
N THR A 57 37.50 5.10 36.06
CA THR A 57 38.80 5.72 36.27
C THR A 57 39.04 6.83 35.25
N LEU A 58 39.53 7.98 35.71
CA LEU A 58 39.93 9.11 34.87
C LEU A 58 41.05 8.66 33.91
N LYS A 59 40.86 8.89 32.62
CA LYS A 59 41.89 8.58 31.62
C LYS A 59 42.87 9.75 31.53
N GLN A 60 44.12 9.46 31.19
CA GLN A 60 45.18 10.47 31.08
C GLN A 60 44.89 11.55 30.02
N GLU A 61 44.15 11.21 28.97
CA GLU A 61 43.71 12.13 27.92
C GLU A 61 42.65 13.15 28.38
N ASP A 62 41.94 12.82 29.46
CA ASP A 62 40.89 13.65 30.07
C ASP A 62 41.42 14.47 31.26
N GLU A 63 42.69 14.26 31.65
CA GLU A 63 43.33 15.01 32.73
C GLU A 63 43.60 16.46 32.31
N ASN A 64 43.14 17.39 33.14
CA ASN A 64 43.32 18.84 32.93
C ASN A 64 43.80 19.52 34.21
N TRP A 65 44.86 18.97 34.82
CA TRP A 65 45.43 19.48 36.06
C TRP A 65 46.08 20.84 35.86
N ALA A 66 45.97 21.70 36.87
CA ALA A 66 46.75 22.92 36.91
C ALA A 66 48.25 22.60 37.07
N THR A 67 49.10 23.53 36.65
CA THR A 67 50.56 23.38 36.76
C THR A 67 50.96 23.07 38.20
N GLY A 68 51.55 21.89 38.40
CA GLY A 68 52.00 21.41 39.71
C GLY A 68 51.04 20.47 40.43
N GLU A 69 49.84 20.22 39.90
CA GLU A 69 48.86 19.29 40.46
C GLU A 69 48.81 17.94 39.73
N PRO A 70 48.40 16.84 40.40
CA PRO A 70 48.10 16.72 41.83
C PRO A 70 49.39 16.68 42.69
N ASN A 71 49.50 17.55 43.70
CA ASN A 71 50.77 17.78 44.42
C ASN A 71 50.94 16.98 45.73
N GLY A 72 49.85 16.44 46.31
CA GLY A 72 49.91 15.55 47.49
C GLY A 72 50.38 16.20 48.80
N ASN A 73 50.44 17.53 48.89
CA ASN A 73 51.02 18.26 50.03
C ASN A 73 50.04 18.44 51.22
N GLY A 74 49.59 17.34 51.84
CA GLY A 74 49.42 17.33 53.30
C GLY A 74 48.01 17.19 53.92
N LYS A 75 46.96 16.85 53.17
CA LYS A 75 45.73 16.23 53.70
C LYS A 75 45.20 15.30 52.62
N ASN A 76 44.74 14.09 52.94
CA ASN A 76 44.02 13.17 52.02
C ASN A 76 43.24 13.93 50.91
N GLU A 77 43.88 14.17 49.75
CA GLU A 77 43.32 14.92 48.64
C GLU A 77 42.43 13.99 47.84
N ASP A 78 41.26 13.72 48.41
CA ASP A 78 40.33 12.72 47.86
C ASP A 78 39.32 13.35 46.90
N CYS A 79 39.37 14.65 46.61
CA CYS A 79 38.37 15.37 45.79
C CYS A 79 39.04 16.48 44.93
N VAL A 80 38.41 16.91 43.82
CA VAL A 80 38.92 17.94 42.88
C VAL A 80 38.07 19.22 42.83
N GLU A 81 38.71 20.38 42.83
CA GLU A 81 38.10 21.73 42.67
C GLU A 81 38.52 22.43 41.36
N ILE A 82 37.65 23.30 40.81
CA ILE A 82 37.92 24.16 39.64
C ILE A 82 38.40 25.55 40.10
N TYR A 83 39.48 26.06 39.50
CA TYR A 83 40.04 27.37 39.82
C TYR A 83 39.15 28.54 39.34
N SER A 84 38.89 29.49 40.24
CA SER A 84 38.34 30.82 39.99
C SER A 84 39.14 31.81 40.83
N GLN A 85 39.45 32.98 40.29
CA GLN A 85 40.57 33.80 40.79
C GLN A 85 40.39 34.34 42.23
N LYS A 86 41.16 33.76 43.17
CA LYS A 86 41.57 34.27 44.51
C LYS A 86 40.54 34.22 45.68
N ARG A 87 41.12 34.04 46.89
CA ARG A 87 40.65 33.34 48.12
C ARG A 87 39.46 33.93 48.92
N THR A 88 38.48 33.08 49.27
CA THR A 88 37.95 32.82 50.65
C THR A 88 37.04 31.56 50.72
N GLU A 89 36.80 31.06 51.95
CA GLU A 89 36.45 29.69 52.38
C GLU A 89 35.02 29.16 52.13
N MET A 90 34.41 29.36 50.96
CA MET A 90 33.13 28.68 50.67
C MET A 90 33.07 28.09 49.26
N LEU A 91 33.33 26.79 49.20
CA LEU A 91 33.28 26.05 47.96
C LEU A 91 31.86 25.69 47.55
N VAL A 92 31.49 26.04 46.31
CA VAL A 92 30.16 25.81 45.75
C VAL A 92 30.17 24.52 44.94
N ALA A 93 29.17 23.67 45.11
CA ALA A 93 29.03 22.46 44.31
C ALA A 93 28.55 22.82 42.90
N LEU A 94 29.33 22.45 41.88
CA LEU A 94 28.89 22.58 40.50
C LEU A 94 28.13 21.32 40.09
N CYS A 95 26.83 21.47 39.91
CA CYS A 95 25.92 20.38 39.60
C CYS A 95 25.41 20.50 38.15
N TYR A 96 25.23 19.36 37.48
CA TYR A 96 24.43 19.25 36.28
C TYR A 96 23.25 18.30 36.50
N ARG A 97 22.21 18.49 35.70
CA ARG A 97 21.10 17.55 35.58
C ARG A 97 21.15 16.97 34.18
N ALA A 98 21.02 15.65 34.08
CA ALA A 98 20.86 14.98 32.79
C ALA A 98 19.64 15.56 32.08
N SER A 99 19.80 15.93 30.81
CA SER A 99 18.71 16.43 29.97
C SER A 99 17.83 15.28 29.50
N CYS A 100 18.43 14.09 29.35
CA CYS A 100 17.75 12.84 29.07
C CYS A 100 17.16 12.24 30.33
N ASN A 101 15.88 11.90 30.24
CA ASN A 101 15.16 11.04 31.17
C ASN A 101 14.31 10.05 30.35
N GLY A 102 13.74 9.04 31.01
CA GLY A 102 12.97 7.99 30.33
C GLY A 102 11.76 8.48 29.52
N SER A 103 11.32 9.72 29.71
CA SER A 103 10.22 10.36 28.97
C SER A 103 10.65 11.43 27.96
N THR A 104 11.94 11.78 27.90
CA THR A 104 12.44 12.89 27.06
C THR A 104 12.14 12.68 25.58
N CYS A 105 12.26 11.45 25.07
CA CYS A 105 11.92 11.08 23.70
C CYS A 105 10.57 10.34 23.60
N SER A 106 9.63 10.68 24.50
CA SER A 106 8.26 10.13 24.54
C SER A 106 8.17 8.60 24.64
N GLY A 107 9.27 7.92 25.01
CA GLY A 107 9.37 6.45 24.96
C GLY A 107 9.55 5.87 23.55
N ASN A 108 9.60 6.71 22.51
CA ASN A 108 9.61 6.30 21.10
C ASN A 108 10.97 6.56 20.43
N GLY A 109 12.05 6.63 21.20
CA GLY A 109 13.38 6.87 20.66
C GLY A 109 14.48 6.83 21.71
N GLN A 110 15.71 6.83 21.23
CA GLN A 110 16.91 6.91 22.05
C GLN A 110 17.27 8.38 22.32
N CYS A 111 17.44 8.72 23.59
CA CYS A 111 17.89 10.05 23.99
C CYS A 111 19.41 10.10 24.07
N ASN A 112 20.01 11.02 23.32
CA ASN A 112 21.44 11.27 23.33
C ASN A 112 21.72 12.60 24.03
N GLU A 113 22.55 12.55 25.08
CA GLU A 113 22.98 13.74 25.80
C GLU A 113 23.88 14.60 24.92
N GLY A 114 23.56 15.89 24.86
CA GLY A 114 24.32 16.89 24.15
C GLY A 114 24.85 17.97 25.07
N PHE A 115 25.51 18.96 24.47
CA PHE A 115 26.05 20.10 25.20
C PHE A 115 24.92 21.04 25.67
N ASN A 116 24.54 20.97 26.96
CA ASN A 116 23.39 21.68 27.57
C ASN A 116 22.02 21.45 26.91
N ASN A 117 21.88 20.37 26.14
CA ASN A 117 20.66 20.00 25.45
C ASN A 117 20.68 18.49 25.18
N TYR A 118 19.63 17.97 24.55
CA TYR A 118 19.57 16.58 24.11
C TYR A 118 19.12 16.50 22.65
N THR A 119 19.36 15.35 22.04
CA THR A 119 18.77 14.96 20.76
C THR A 119 18.07 13.61 20.92
N CYS A 120 17.00 13.41 20.16
CA CYS A 120 16.27 12.15 20.11
C CYS A 120 16.49 11.49 18.75
N GLU A 121 16.94 10.23 18.78
CA GLU A 121 16.94 9.33 17.63
C GLU A 121 15.65 8.51 17.68
N CYS A 122 14.68 8.88 16.85
CA CYS A 122 13.36 8.25 16.89
C CYS A 122 13.38 6.83 16.33
N ASN A 123 12.60 5.95 16.96
CA ASN A 123 12.30 4.63 16.44
C ASN A 123 11.55 4.75 15.10
N PRO A 124 11.61 3.71 14.24
CA PRO A 124 10.85 3.70 12.98
C PRO A 124 9.36 4.00 13.22
N GLY A 125 8.78 4.86 12.38
CA GLY A 125 7.38 5.26 12.48
C GLY A 125 7.10 6.39 13.47
N PHE A 126 8.12 7.00 14.08
CA PHE A 126 7.98 8.18 14.93
C PHE A 126 8.85 9.34 14.47
N TYR A 127 8.38 10.56 14.72
CA TYR A 127 9.07 11.80 14.38
C TYR A 127 8.67 12.93 15.34
N GLY A 128 9.23 14.12 15.11
CA GLY A 128 9.13 15.25 16.04
C GLY A 128 10.44 15.45 16.80
N ARG A 129 10.52 16.52 17.60
CA ARG A 129 11.76 16.83 18.35
C ARG A 129 12.03 15.77 19.43
N ASN A 130 10.95 15.23 20.00
CA ASN A 130 10.93 14.33 21.13
C ASN A 130 10.24 12.99 20.76
N CYS A 131 10.17 12.65 19.47
CA CYS A 131 9.49 11.45 18.97
C CYS A 131 8.02 11.32 19.43
N GLU A 132 7.36 12.47 19.59
CA GLU A 132 6.01 12.60 20.11
C GLU A 132 4.93 12.36 19.04
N LEU A 133 5.30 12.38 17.76
CA LEU A 133 4.38 12.21 16.64
C LEU A 133 4.60 10.83 16.01
N ALA A 134 3.51 10.08 15.83
CA ALA A 134 3.51 8.84 15.07
C ALA A 134 3.22 9.12 13.60
N VAL A 135 3.91 8.40 12.72
CA VAL A 135 3.61 8.39 11.29
C VAL A 135 2.24 7.76 11.07
N THR A 136 1.49 8.31 10.13
CA THR A 136 0.15 7.84 9.79
C THR A 136 -0.01 7.69 8.29
N CYS A 137 -0.78 6.69 7.88
CA CYS A 137 -1.21 6.51 6.50
C CYS A 137 -2.63 7.08 6.30
N PRO A 138 -2.96 7.61 5.11
CA PRO A 138 -4.33 8.04 4.81
C PRO A 138 -5.31 6.87 4.97
N ALA A 139 -6.49 7.12 5.56
CA ALA A 139 -7.51 6.08 5.68
C ALA A 139 -7.84 5.47 4.30
N PRO A 140 -7.72 4.15 4.14
CA PRO A 140 -7.97 3.52 2.85
C PRO A 140 -9.47 3.35 2.62
N SER A 141 -9.89 3.38 1.36
CA SER A 141 -11.28 3.16 0.94
C SER A 141 -11.36 2.31 -0.32
N ILE A 142 -12.34 1.42 -0.43
CA ILE A 142 -12.51 0.53 -1.57
C ILE A 142 -13.95 0.64 -2.10
N ALA A 143 -14.11 0.64 -3.42
CA ALA A 143 -15.43 0.66 -4.05
C ALA A 143 -16.00 -0.76 -4.13
N ASN A 144 -17.31 -0.92 -3.90
CA ASN A 144 -18.02 -2.22 -3.86
C ASN A 144 -17.39 -3.19 -2.85
N GLY A 145 -17.05 -2.67 -1.68
CA GLY A 145 -16.38 -3.39 -0.61
C GLY A 145 -16.33 -2.57 0.68
N SER A 146 -15.78 -3.18 1.72
CA SER A 146 -15.58 -2.59 3.03
C SER A 146 -14.14 -2.74 3.50
N VAL A 147 -13.73 -1.83 4.38
CA VAL A 147 -12.40 -1.80 4.99
C VAL A 147 -12.56 -1.89 6.49
N ALA A 148 -11.81 -2.79 7.12
CA ALA A 148 -11.74 -2.94 8.57
C ALA A 148 -10.30 -2.74 9.04
N CYS A 149 -10.05 -1.64 9.76
CA CYS A 149 -8.74 -1.31 10.32
C CYS A 149 -8.65 -1.65 11.80
N SER A 150 -7.45 -2.03 12.24
CA SER A 150 -7.13 -2.30 13.65
C SER A 150 -7.19 -1.03 14.51
N ASP A 151 -6.95 0.12 13.87
CA ASP A 151 -7.01 1.47 14.46
C ASP A 151 -8.24 2.22 13.89
N PRO A 152 -9.16 2.70 14.75
CA PRO A 152 -10.39 3.40 14.32
C PRO A 152 -10.16 4.90 14.01
N SER A 153 -8.91 5.38 14.06
CA SER A 153 -8.59 6.78 13.80
C SER A 153 -8.76 7.17 12.32
N ALA A 154 -8.92 8.48 12.08
CA ALA A 154 -9.08 9.02 10.73
C ALA A 154 -7.83 8.85 9.84
N ASN A 155 -6.65 8.65 10.43
CA ASN A 155 -5.42 8.31 9.74
C ASN A 155 -4.76 7.14 10.48
N VAL A 156 -4.54 6.03 9.78
CA VAL A 156 -4.10 4.78 10.40
C VAL A 156 -2.66 4.92 10.88
N THR A 157 -2.44 4.74 12.17
CA THR A 157 -1.09 4.87 12.75
C THR A 157 -0.16 3.73 12.29
N TRP A 158 1.13 4.04 12.15
CA TRP A 158 2.16 3.09 11.70
C TRP A 158 2.09 1.74 12.44
N GLY A 159 2.27 0.65 11.69
CA GLY A 159 2.25 -0.71 12.21
C GLY A 159 0.85 -1.34 12.26
N ASN A 160 -0.22 -0.55 12.14
CA ASN A 160 -1.59 -1.08 12.08
C ASN A 160 -1.95 -1.64 10.70
N ASN A 161 -2.85 -2.62 10.72
CA ASN A 161 -3.32 -3.34 9.55
C ASN A 161 -4.78 -2.98 9.24
N CYS A 162 -5.08 -2.91 7.94
CA CYS A 162 -6.43 -2.76 7.40
C CYS A 162 -6.74 -3.92 6.46
N THR A 163 -7.86 -4.59 6.69
CA THR A 163 -8.35 -5.72 5.89
C THR A 163 -9.45 -5.25 4.94
N PHE A 164 -9.43 -5.73 3.71
CA PHE A 164 -10.37 -5.39 2.64
C PHE A 164 -11.30 -6.57 2.36
N THR A 165 -12.59 -6.29 2.17
CA THR A 165 -13.58 -7.31 1.84
C THR A 165 -14.48 -6.77 0.73
N CYS A 166 -14.69 -7.54 -0.34
CA CYS A 166 -15.60 -7.14 -1.41
C CYS A 166 -17.05 -7.48 -1.05
N GLU A 167 -17.96 -6.67 -1.57
CA GLU A 167 -19.40 -6.95 -1.53
C GLU A 167 -19.74 -8.20 -2.36
N GLU A 168 -20.92 -8.77 -2.12
CA GLU A 168 -21.43 -9.91 -2.87
C GLU A 168 -21.50 -9.58 -4.38
N GLY A 169 -21.06 -10.52 -5.22
CA GLY A 169 -20.97 -10.31 -6.67
C GLY A 169 -19.69 -9.62 -7.13
N PHE A 170 -18.74 -9.34 -6.24
CA PHE A 170 -17.40 -8.84 -6.57
C PHE A 170 -16.31 -9.76 -6.01
N ILE A 171 -15.16 -9.79 -6.69
CA ILE A 171 -13.96 -10.55 -6.31
C ILE A 171 -12.82 -9.57 -6.05
N LEU A 172 -12.12 -9.75 -4.92
CA LEU A 172 -10.95 -8.95 -4.57
C LEU A 172 -9.77 -9.28 -5.49
N LYS A 173 -9.14 -8.23 -6.03
CA LYS A 173 -7.90 -8.30 -6.81
C LYS A 173 -6.82 -7.52 -6.08
N GLY A 174 -5.77 -8.22 -5.67
CA GLY A 174 -4.66 -7.65 -4.89
C GLY A 174 -4.62 -8.22 -3.47
N PRO A 175 -3.83 -7.60 -2.57
CA PRO A 175 -3.70 -8.05 -1.18
C PRO A 175 -5.01 -7.83 -0.41
N ASP A 176 -5.34 -8.76 0.48
CA ASP A 176 -6.51 -8.65 1.39
C ASP A 176 -6.24 -7.80 2.63
N THR A 177 -4.96 -7.57 2.95
CA THR A 177 -4.52 -6.79 4.10
C THR A 177 -3.40 -5.86 3.72
N LEU A 178 -3.48 -4.59 4.15
CA LEU A 178 -2.37 -3.63 4.04
C LEU A 178 -1.92 -3.19 5.43
N GLN A 179 -0.61 -3.00 5.59
CA GLN A 179 -0.01 -2.45 6.80
C GLN A 179 0.53 -1.05 6.56
N CYS A 180 0.30 -0.12 7.49
CA CYS A 180 0.88 1.22 7.40
C CYS A 180 2.38 1.19 7.70
N GLY A 181 3.21 1.58 6.73
CA GLY A 181 4.66 1.58 6.79
C GLY A 181 5.25 2.83 7.46
N SER A 182 6.50 2.74 7.92
CA SER A 182 7.15 3.80 8.72
C SER A 182 7.45 5.07 7.93
N SER A 183 7.32 5.02 6.61
CA SER A 183 7.42 6.17 5.69
C SER A 183 6.08 6.88 5.45
N GLY A 184 4.97 6.37 6.00
CA GLY A 184 3.62 6.89 5.73
C GLY A 184 2.98 6.31 4.47
N ASN A 185 3.62 5.34 3.84
CA ASN A 185 3.08 4.58 2.71
C ASN A 185 2.58 3.22 3.17
N TRP A 186 1.56 2.72 2.47
CA TRP A 186 1.08 1.34 2.64
C TRP A 186 2.13 0.32 2.19
N SER A 187 2.09 -0.87 2.77
CA SER A 187 3.00 -1.98 2.48
C SER A 187 2.97 -2.40 1.00
N GLU A 188 1.80 -2.29 0.39
CA GLU A 188 1.53 -2.66 -1.01
C GLU A 188 0.47 -1.72 -1.59
N GLU A 189 0.24 -1.84 -2.91
CA GLU A 189 -0.80 -1.09 -3.61
C GLU A 189 -2.20 -1.53 -3.18
N GLN A 190 -3.14 -0.58 -3.25
CA GLN A 190 -4.50 -0.82 -2.80
C GLN A 190 -5.25 -1.81 -3.71
N PRO A 191 -5.98 -2.81 -3.15
CA PRO A 191 -6.72 -3.78 -3.95
C PRO A 191 -7.98 -3.17 -4.57
N SER A 192 -8.52 -3.84 -5.60
CA SER A 192 -9.78 -3.49 -6.25
C SER A 192 -10.81 -4.61 -6.13
N CYS A 193 -12.10 -4.26 -6.13
CA CYS A 193 -13.20 -5.22 -6.23
C CYS A 193 -13.73 -5.25 -7.66
N GLU A 194 -13.56 -6.37 -8.35
CA GLU A 194 -14.02 -6.57 -9.72
C GLU A 194 -15.30 -7.40 -9.77
N ALA A 195 -16.29 -6.95 -10.54
CA ALA A 195 -17.57 -7.65 -10.65
C ALA A 195 -17.39 -9.06 -11.24
N VAL A 196 -18.06 -10.04 -10.64
CA VAL A 196 -18.15 -11.41 -11.17
C VAL A 196 -18.87 -11.36 -12.52
N ARG A 197 -18.22 -11.89 -13.56
CA ARG A 197 -18.80 -12.00 -14.89
C ARG A 197 -19.18 -13.45 -15.17
N CYS A 198 -20.44 -13.68 -15.47
CA CYS A 198 -20.91 -14.96 -15.99
C CYS A 198 -20.57 -15.08 -17.48
N GLU A 199 -20.28 -16.30 -17.93
CA GLU A 199 -20.16 -16.59 -19.36
C GLU A 199 -21.51 -16.40 -20.06
N ALA A 200 -21.48 -15.83 -21.27
CA ALA A 200 -22.68 -15.67 -22.07
C ALA A 200 -23.17 -17.05 -22.53
N VAL A 201 -24.38 -17.42 -22.11
CA VAL A 201 -25.02 -18.66 -22.57
C VAL A 201 -25.43 -18.48 -24.03
N THR A 202 -24.69 -19.08 -24.94
CA THR A 202 -25.05 -19.14 -26.36
C THR A 202 -25.87 -20.40 -26.61
N TRP A 203 -27.16 -20.25 -26.93
CA TRP A 203 -27.97 -21.35 -27.43
C TRP A 203 -27.67 -21.52 -28.94
N PRO A 204 -27.40 -22.74 -29.43
CA PRO A 204 -27.26 -22.94 -30.86
C PRO A 204 -28.58 -22.59 -31.54
N ALA A 205 -28.53 -21.67 -32.51
CA ALA A 205 -29.68 -21.37 -33.34
C ALA A 205 -30.11 -22.65 -34.08
N VAL A 206 -31.35 -23.10 -33.85
CA VAL A 206 -31.91 -24.22 -34.61
C VAL A 206 -32.12 -23.74 -36.05
N THR A 207 -31.43 -24.38 -36.99
CA THR A 207 -31.51 -24.08 -38.42
C THR A 207 -32.11 -25.27 -39.18
N CYS A 208 -32.92 -24.96 -40.20
CA CYS A 208 -33.44 -25.96 -41.13
C CYS A 208 -32.56 -26.11 -42.37
N PRO A 209 -32.60 -27.25 -43.09
CA PRO A 209 -31.89 -27.43 -44.34
C PRO A 209 -32.19 -26.30 -45.33
N ALA A 210 -31.15 -25.77 -45.98
CA ALA A 210 -31.31 -24.73 -46.99
C ALA A 210 -32.21 -25.22 -48.13
N LEU A 211 -33.22 -24.42 -48.49
CA LEU A 211 -34.09 -24.69 -49.63
C LEU A 211 -33.34 -24.40 -50.93
N THR A 212 -33.59 -25.23 -51.94
CA THR A 212 -33.00 -25.05 -53.28
C THR A 212 -33.92 -24.25 -54.20
N PRO A 213 -33.41 -23.55 -55.22
CA PRO A 213 -34.27 -22.94 -56.24
C PRO A 213 -35.15 -23.98 -56.95
N ILE A 214 -36.47 -23.76 -57.00
CA ILE A 214 -37.39 -24.62 -57.75
C ILE A 214 -37.43 -24.20 -59.23
N ALA A 215 -37.47 -25.17 -60.15
CA ALA A 215 -37.57 -24.88 -61.58
C ALA A 215 -38.99 -24.47 -62.00
N ASN A 216 -39.12 -23.45 -62.85
CA ASN A 216 -40.40 -22.87 -63.31
C ASN A 216 -41.29 -22.42 -62.13
N GLY A 217 -40.67 -21.81 -61.13
CA GLY A 217 -41.33 -21.29 -59.93
C GLY A 217 -40.39 -20.43 -59.09
N SER A 218 -40.92 -19.89 -58.00
CA SER A 218 -40.20 -19.03 -57.06
C SER A 218 -40.53 -19.39 -55.61
N VAL A 219 -39.61 -19.08 -54.70
CA VAL A 219 -39.77 -19.24 -53.25
C VAL A 219 -39.61 -17.88 -52.58
N THR A 220 -40.52 -17.56 -51.65
CA THR A 220 -40.47 -16.35 -50.83
C THR A 220 -40.51 -16.74 -49.36
N CYS A 221 -39.46 -16.42 -48.61
CA CYS A 221 -39.36 -16.72 -47.19
C CYS A 221 -39.57 -15.47 -46.33
N SER A 222 -40.13 -15.66 -45.13
CA SER A 222 -40.32 -14.59 -44.14
C SER A 222 -39.00 -14.03 -43.61
N ASP A 223 -37.93 -14.84 -43.63
CA ASP A 223 -36.57 -14.44 -43.32
C ASP A 223 -35.71 -14.53 -44.61
N PRO A 224 -35.14 -13.41 -45.10
CA PRO A 224 -34.31 -13.38 -46.31
C PRO A 224 -32.85 -13.80 -46.08
N SER A 225 -32.47 -14.23 -44.86
CA SER A 225 -31.12 -14.64 -44.54
C SER A 225 -30.73 -16.00 -45.16
N VAL A 226 -29.44 -16.20 -45.37
CA VAL A 226 -28.86 -17.45 -45.94
C VAL A 226 -29.10 -18.67 -45.03
N ASN A 227 -29.43 -18.45 -43.75
CA ASN A 227 -29.64 -19.49 -42.75
C ASN A 227 -31.07 -19.42 -42.21
N VAL A 228 -31.93 -20.31 -42.70
CA VAL A 228 -33.32 -20.43 -42.23
C VAL A 228 -33.33 -20.86 -40.77
N THR A 229 -33.85 -20.03 -39.88
CA THR A 229 -33.99 -20.32 -38.45
C THR A 229 -35.40 -20.82 -38.11
N TRP A 230 -35.53 -21.49 -36.97
CA TRP A 230 -36.83 -21.90 -36.41
C TRP A 230 -37.85 -20.75 -36.45
N GLY A 231 -39.06 -21.06 -36.93
CA GLY A 231 -40.14 -20.09 -37.10
C GLY A 231 -40.26 -19.49 -38.50
N THR A 232 -39.27 -19.71 -39.39
CA THR A 232 -39.32 -19.22 -40.77
C THR A 232 -40.40 -19.94 -41.57
N ASN A 233 -41.19 -19.17 -42.33
CA ASN A 233 -42.17 -19.68 -43.29
C ASN A 233 -41.71 -19.36 -44.71
N CYS A 234 -41.71 -20.35 -45.60
CA CYS A 234 -41.35 -20.20 -47.02
C CYS A 234 -42.50 -20.66 -47.91
N THR A 235 -42.96 -19.76 -48.78
CA THR A 235 -44.07 -19.99 -49.70
C THR A 235 -43.56 -20.16 -51.13
N PHE A 236 -44.09 -21.15 -51.84
CA PHE A 236 -43.69 -21.55 -53.19
C PHE A 236 -44.80 -21.26 -54.20
N THR A 237 -44.43 -20.66 -55.33
CA THR A 237 -45.35 -20.33 -56.43
C THR A 237 -44.79 -20.81 -57.76
N CYS A 238 -45.62 -21.43 -58.60
CA CYS A 238 -45.21 -21.86 -59.94
C CYS A 238 -45.48 -20.79 -61.00
N GLU A 239 -44.66 -20.80 -62.05
CA GLU A 239 -44.87 -19.97 -63.24
C GLU A 239 -46.10 -20.43 -64.05
N GLU A 240 -46.59 -19.55 -64.93
CA GLU A 240 -47.77 -19.82 -65.75
C GLU A 240 -47.61 -21.10 -66.59
N GLY A 241 -48.64 -21.96 -66.61
CA GLY A 241 -48.61 -23.26 -67.30
C GLY A 241 -48.07 -24.43 -66.45
N PHE A 242 -47.62 -24.18 -65.23
CA PHE A 242 -47.17 -25.20 -64.27
C PHE A 242 -48.09 -25.27 -63.04
N ILE A 243 -48.26 -26.47 -62.49
CA ILE A 243 -49.04 -26.72 -61.27
C ILE A 243 -48.09 -27.20 -60.16
N LEU A 244 -48.23 -26.61 -58.97
CA LEU A 244 -47.47 -26.99 -57.78
C LEU A 244 -47.85 -28.40 -57.31
N LYS A 245 -46.85 -29.23 -57.04
CA LYS A 245 -46.98 -30.57 -56.46
C LYS A 245 -46.28 -30.59 -55.10
N GLY A 246 -47.07 -30.62 -54.03
CA GLY A 246 -46.64 -30.55 -52.64
C GLY A 246 -47.43 -29.47 -51.89
N GLN A 247 -47.01 -29.16 -50.67
CA GLN A 247 -47.53 -28.00 -49.94
C GLN A 247 -47.02 -26.70 -50.54
N ASP A 248 -47.82 -25.64 -50.46
CA ASP A 248 -47.45 -24.30 -50.92
C ASP A 248 -46.61 -23.53 -49.91
N THR A 249 -46.62 -23.92 -48.63
CA THR A 249 -45.84 -23.29 -47.56
C THR A 249 -45.13 -24.33 -46.70
N LEU A 250 -43.84 -24.10 -46.41
CA LEU A 250 -43.05 -24.87 -45.44
C LEU A 250 -42.72 -24.02 -44.21
N HIS A 251 -42.79 -24.64 -43.03
CA HIS A 251 -42.42 -24.01 -41.76
C HIS A 251 -41.21 -24.71 -41.13
N CYS A 252 -40.23 -23.94 -40.66
CA CYS A 252 -39.05 -24.48 -39.98
C CYS A 252 -39.36 -24.75 -38.51
N GLU A 253 -39.36 -26.02 -38.11
CA GLU A 253 -39.73 -26.48 -36.76
C GLU A 253 -38.56 -26.43 -35.76
N SER A 254 -38.88 -26.52 -34.47
CA SER A 254 -37.88 -26.51 -33.39
C SER A 254 -36.99 -27.76 -33.38
N SER A 255 -37.36 -28.77 -34.18
CA SER A 255 -36.56 -29.96 -34.48
C SER A 255 -35.41 -29.69 -35.45
N GLY A 256 -35.40 -28.55 -36.15
CA GLY A 256 -34.48 -28.26 -37.25
C GLY A 256 -34.89 -28.87 -38.58
N ASN A 257 -36.15 -29.31 -38.72
CA ASN A 257 -36.71 -29.84 -39.96
C ASN A 257 -37.85 -28.97 -40.49
N TRP A 258 -38.09 -29.06 -41.79
CA TRP A 258 -39.28 -28.48 -42.43
C TRP A 258 -40.51 -29.35 -42.14
N THR A 259 -41.68 -28.72 -42.06
CA THR A 259 -42.97 -29.42 -41.88
C THR A 259 -43.25 -30.48 -42.94
N GLU A 260 -42.76 -30.28 -44.16
CA GLU A 260 -42.97 -31.17 -45.31
C GLU A 260 -41.75 -31.11 -46.26
N GLU A 261 -41.72 -32.01 -47.25
CA GLU A 261 -40.71 -31.98 -48.31
C GLU A 261 -40.90 -30.81 -49.29
N GLN A 262 -39.80 -30.36 -49.89
CA GLN A 262 -39.81 -29.26 -50.85
C GLN A 262 -40.68 -29.56 -52.09
N PRO A 263 -41.67 -28.70 -52.44
CA PRO A 263 -42.58 -28.95 -53.55
C PRO A 263 -41.91 -28.76 -54.93
N SER A 264 -42.57 -29.24 -56.00
CA SER A 264 -42.09 -29.11 -57.38
C SER A 264 -43.17 -28.58 -58.33
N CYS A 265 -42.77 -27.83 -59.36
CA CYS A 265 -43.68 -27.35 -60.42
C CYS A 265 -43.70 -28.33 -61.60
N LYS A 266 -44.88 -28.86 -61.95
CA LYS A 266 -45.05 -29.76 -63.09
C LYS A 266 -45.88 -29.10 -64.18
N GLY A 267 -45.38 -29.15 -65.42
CA GLY A 267 -46.05 -28.58 -66.58
C GLY A 267 -47.40 -29.25 -66.83
N THR A 268 -48.39 -28.44 -67.20
CA THR A 268 -49.67 -28.94 -67.71
C THR A 268 -49.47 -29.36 -69.16
N PHE A 269 -49.68 -30.64 -69.47
CA PHE A 269 -49.49 -31.15 -70.83
C PHE A 269 -50.40 -30.40 -71.82
N SER A 270 -49.82 -29.52 -72.64
CA SER A 270 -50.43 -29.06 -73.87
C SER A 270 -50.07 -30.06 -74.98
N TYR A 271 -51.07 -30.76 -75.51
CA TYR A 271 -50.88 -31.59 -76.71
C TYR A 271 -50.44 -30.71 -77.89
N PRO A 272 -49.40 -31.08 -78.66
CA PRO A 272 -49.06 -30.38 -79.89
C PRO A 272 -49.97 -30.87 -81.03
N TRP A 273 -50.79 -29.98 -81.58
CA TRP A 273 -51.38 -30.17 -82.90
C TRP A 273 -50.26 -30.11 -83.97
N PRO A 274 -50.11 -31.10 -84.88
CA PRO A 274 -49.10 -31.03 -85.92
C PRO A 274 -49.49 -30.07 -87.07
N PRO A 275 -48.49 -29.56 -87.80
CA PRO A 275 -48.62 -28.53 -88.84
C PRO A 275 -49.31 -29.07 -90.10
N LYS A 276 -50.15 -28.26 -90.73
CA LYS A 276 -50.61 -28.55 -92.11
C LYS A 276 -49.39 -28.51 -93.03
N HIS A 277 -49.04 -29.68 -93.55
CA HIS A 277 -48.01 -29.88 -94.55
C HIS A 277 -48.27 -29.02 -95.80
N LEU A 278 -47.36 -28.10 -96.10
CA LEU A 278 -46.98 -27.85 -97.49
C LEU A 278 -46.20 -29.07 -97.98
N ARG A 279 -46.57 -29.62 -99.15
CA ARG A 279 -45.65 -30.40 -99.98
C ARG A 279 -45.71 -29.88 -101.41
N LEU A 280 -44.53 -29.55 -101.93
CA LEU A 280 -44.22 -29.22 -103.31
C LEU A 280 -44.28 -30.46 -104.22
N SER A 281 -44.43 -30.14 -105.50
CA SER A 281 -44.49 -30.93 -106.74
C SER A 281 -43.41 -31.98 -107.00
N ALA A 282 -43.72 -32.94 -107.89
CA ALA A 282 -42.91 -33.25 -109.08
C ALA A 282 -43.73 -34.03 -110.13
N LEU A 283 -43.46 -33.71 -111.40
CA LEU A 283 -43.94 -34.36 -112.65
C LEU A 283 -43.18 -35.67 -112.93
N ALA A 284 -43.78 -36.56 -113.73
CA ALA A 284 -43.33 -36.87 -115.10
C ALA A 284 -44.04 -38.13 -115.68
N CYS A 285 -44.75 -37.95 -116.80
CA CYS A 285 -44.33 -38.43 -118.12
C CYS A 285 -44.95 -37.53 -119.18
#